data_AF-A0A259SBK2-F1
#
_entry.id   AF-A0A259SBK2-F1
#
_cell.length_a   1.000
_cell.length_b   1.000
_cell.length_c   1.000
_cell.angle_alpha   90.00
_cell.angle_beta   90.00
_cell.angle_gamma   90.00
#
_symmetry.space_group_name_H-M   'P 1'
#
loop_
_entity.id
_entity.type
_entity.pdbx_description
1 polymer ?
#
loop_
_entity_poly.entity_id
_entity_poly.type
_entity_poly.pdbx_seq_one_letter_code
_entity_poly.pdbx_strand_id
1 'polypeptide(L)'
;GLQKDGVEADLQRLLAEQVERIAEGATLVRREYPTAIGPVDLMVRDADGAAIAVEIKRRGDIDGVEQLTRYLELLGRDPHLAPVQGVFAAQEIKPQARVLAEDRGIRCLVLDYEDMKGIESGIPRLF
;
A
#
# COMPACT_ATOMS: atom_id res chain seq x y z
N GLY A 1 14.91 -12.02 -5.44
CA GLY A 1 13.60 -11.38 -5.25
C GLY A 1 13.30 -11.38 -3.77
N LEU A 2 12.78 -10.27 -3.23
CA LEU A 2 12.35 -10.20 -1.83
C LEU A 2 11.23 -11.22 -1.64
N GLN A 3 11.52 -12.31 -0.96
CA GLN A 3 10.52 -13.29 -0.61
C GLN A 3 9.69 -12.71 0.54
N LYS A 4 8.43 -12.39 0.26
CA LYS A 4 7.51 -11.89 1.27
C LYS A 4 7.27 -12.94 2.34
N ASP A 5 7.11 -12.50 3.58
CA ASP A 5 6.59 -13.40 4.61
C ASP A 5 5.13 -13.78 4.27
N GLY A 6 4.66 -14.93 4.77
CA GLY A 6 3.32 -15.41 4.45
C GLY A 6 2.19 -14.46 4.88
N VAL A 7 2.45 -13.59 5.86
CA VAL A 7 1.49 -12.58 6.34
C VAL A 7 1.48 -11.36 5.42
N GLU A 8 2.63 -10.89 4.94
CA GLU A 8 2.73 -9.80 3.96
C GLU A 8 2.09 -10.16 2.64
N ALA A 9 2.27 -11.40 2.18
CA ALA A 9 1.57 -11.92 1.01
C ALA A 9 0.04 -11.91 1.20
N ASP A 10 -0.44 -12.32 2.37
CA ASP A 10 -1.87 -12.33 2.68
C ASP A 10 -2.43 -10.90 2.83
N LEU A 11 -1.71 -9.99 3.49
CA LEU A 11 -2.07 -8.56 3.57
C LEU A 11 -2.17 -7.92 2.17
N GLN A 12 -1.23 -8.22 1.27
CA GLN A 12 -1.28 -7.72 -0.10
C GLN A 12 -2.53 -8.21 -0.82
N ARG A 13 -2.82 -9.52 -0.70
CA ARG A 13 -4.00 -10.12 -1.32
C ARG A 13 -5.29 -9.49 -0.77
N LEU A 14 -5.45 -9.44 0.55
CA LEU A 14 -6.61 -8.86 1.22
C LEU A 14 -6.80 -7.38 0.86
N LEU A 15 -5.74 -6.57 0.87
CA LEU A 15 -5.84 -5.15 0.55
C LEU A 15 -6.14 -4.92 -0.94
N ALA A 16 -5.67 -5.80 -1.83
CA ALA A 16 -6.02 -5.75 -3.25
C ALA A 16 -7.51 -6.06 -3.51
N GLU A 17 -8.14 -6.86 -2.66
CA GLU A 17 -9.58 -7.15 -2.70
C GLU A 17 -10.41 -6.05 -2.03
N GLN A 18 -9.80 -5.22 -1.17
CA GLN A 18 -10.45 -4.22 -0.32
C GLN A 18 -9.84 -2.82 -0.55
N VAL A 19 -9.63 -2.45 -1.82
CA VAL A 19 -8.95 -1.20 -2.20
C VAL A 19 -9.69 0.05 -1.74
N GLU A 20 -10.99 -0.03 -1.39
CA GLU A 20 -11.71 1.09 -0.76
C GLU A 20 -11.09 1.56 0.57
N ARG A 21 -10.34 0.69 1.26
CA ARG A 21 -9.57 1.06 2.47
C ARG A 21 -8.44 2.03 2.16
N ILE A 22 -7.94 2.02 0.92
CA ILE A 22 -6.92 2.95 0.46
C ILE A 22 -7.59 4.29 0.18
N ALA A 23 -8.60 4.33 -0.69
CA ALA A 23 -9.40 5.52 -0.95
C ALA A 23 -10.81 5.14 -1.38
N GLU A 24 -11.80 5.95 -1.03
CA GLU A 24 -13.18 5.73 -1.45
C GLU A 24 -13.28 5.74 -2.99
N GLY A 25 -14.02 4.79 -3.56
CA GLY A 25 -14.16 4.63 -5.01
C GLY A 25 -12.90 4.18 -5.73
N ALA A 26 -11.85 3.77 -5.01
CA ALA A 26 -10.61 3.32 -5.61
C ALA A 26 -10.77 2.00 -6.38
N THR A 27 -9.93 1.83 -7.40
CA THR A 27 -9.88 0.61 -8.22
C THR A 27 -8.46 0.08 -8.30
N LEU A 28 -8.31 -1.25 -8.19
CA LEU A 28 -7.01 -1.91 -8.36
C LEU A 28 -6.58 -1.83 -9.82
N VAL A 29 -5.38 -1.31 -10.08
CA VAL A 29 -4.74 -1.40 -11.40
C VAL A 29 -4.00 -2.72 -11.51
N ARG A 30 -3.10 -3.00 -10.56
CA ARG A 30 -2.23 -4.18 -10.60
C ARG A 30 -1.59 -4.45 -9.24
N ARG A 31 -1.42 -5.73 -8.92
CA ARG A 31 -0.51 -6.19 -7.86
C ARG A 31 0.90 -6.36 -8.41
N GLU A 32 1.91 -6.07 -7.59
CA GLU A 32 3.32 -6.12 -7.99
C GLU A 32 3.56 -5.31 -9.28
N TYR A 33 3.18 -4.04 -9.26
CA TYR A 33 3.32 -3.15 -10.41
C TYR A 33 4.80 -2.89 -10.68
N PRO A 34 5.31 -3.18 -11.89
CA PRO A 34 6.75 -3.17 -12.15
C PRO A 34 7.33 -1.76 -12.09
N THR A 35 8.51 -1.62 -11.48
CA THR A 35 9.38 -0.44 -11.60
C THR A 35 10.79 -0.89 -12.02
N ALA A 36 11.67 0.08 -12.29
CA ALA A 36 13.05 -0.19 -12.68
C ALA A 36 13.88 -0.92 -11.60
N ILE A 37 13.47 -0.86 -10.32
CA ILE A 37 14.23 -1.43 -9.19
C ILE A 37 13.47 -2.54 -8.45
N GLY A 38 12.39 -3.05 -9.06
CA GLY A 38 11.49 -4.04 -8.45
C GLY A 38 10.05 -3.55 -8.42
N PRO A 39 9.08 -4.43 -8.13
CA PRO A 39 7.68 -4.04 -8.12
C PRO A 39 7.31 -3.24 -6.86
N VAL A 40 6.38 -2.29 -7.01
CA VAL A 40 5.60 -1.77 -5.89
C VAL A 40 4.41 -2.70 -5.62
N ASP A 41 4.00 -2.85 -4.37
CA ASP A 41 3.07 -3.90 -3.99
C ASP A 41 1.70 -3.79 -4.65
N LEU A 42 1.11 -2.59 -4.66
CA LEU A 42 -0.11 -2.30 -5.40
C LEU A 42 0.03 -0.98 -6.16
N MET A 43 -0.53 -0.95 -7.36
CA MET A 43 -0.90 0.27 -8.05
C MET A 43 -2.42 0.36 -8.09
N VAL A 44 -2.94 1.51 -7.67
CA VAL A 44 -4.37 1.79 -7.49
C VAL A 44 -4.70 3.12 -8.16
N ARG A 45 -5.93 3.29 -8.61
CA ARG A 45 -6.48 4.58 -9.05
C ARG A 45 -7.57 5.00 -8.06
N ASP A 46 -7.55 6.23 -7.59
CA ASP A 46 -8.68 6.77 -6.83
C ASP A 46 -9.88 7.07 -7.74
N ALA A 47 -10.96 7.59 -7.15
CA ALA A 47 -12.19 7.93 -7.86
C ALA A 47 -11.99 8.99 -8.96
N ASP A 48 -10.99 9.86 -8.82
CA ASP A 48 -10.63 10.89 -9.80
C ASP A 48 -9.62 10.39 -10.85
N GLY A 49 -9.19 9.13 -10.73
CA GLY A 49 -8.21 8.52 -11.62
C GLY A 49 -6.76 8.87 -11.31
N ALA A 50 -6.45 9.48 -10.16
CA ALA A 50 -5.07 9.72 -9.75
C ALA A 50 -4.38 8.41 -9.32
N ALA A 51 -3.09 8.29 -9.62
CA ALA A 51 -2.33 7.08 -9.31
C ALA A 51 -1.91 7.06 -7.83
N ILE A 52 -2.10 5.92 -7.18
CA ILE A 52 -1.66 5.65 -5.80
C ILE A 52 -0.77 4.40 -5.81
N ALA A 53 0.48 4.57 -5.43
CA ALA A 53 1.42 3.50 -5.19
C ALA A 53 1.38 3.10 -3.70
N VAL A 54 1.17 1.81 -3.43
CA VAL A 54 1.08 1.28 -2.06
C VAL A 54 2.19 0.28 -1.81
N GLU A 55 2.93 0.50 -0.72
CA GLU A 55 3.90 -0.47 -0.17
C GLU A 55 3.32 -1.08 1.10
N ILE A 56 3.40 -2.41 1.25
CA ILE A 56 2.74 -3.16 2.31
C ILE A 56 3.78 -3.89 3.15
N LYS A 57 3.73 -3.70 4.46
CA LYS A 57 4.60 -4.40 5.42
C LYS A 57 3.78 -5.08 6.50
N ARG A 58 4.31 -6.15 7.09
CA ARG A 58 3.76 -6.66 8.36
C ARG A 58 4.11 -5.69 9.49
N ARG A 59 5.38 -5.28 9.56
CA ARG A 59 5.89 -4.27 10.50
C ARG A 59 6.61 -3.18 9.72
N GLY A 60 5.98 -2.01 9.62
CA GLY A 60 6.51 -0.86 8.92
C GLY A 60 7.65 -0.19 9.69
N ASP A 61 8.80 -0.06 9.05
CA ASP A 61 9.98 0.65 9.52
C ASP A 61 10.48 1.67 8.48
N ILE A 62 11.62 2.30 8.76
CA ILE A 62 12.21 3.33 7.89
C ILE A 62 12.55 2.76 6.51
N ASP A 63 13.04 1.52 6.44
CA ASP A 63 13.47 0.93 5.18
C ASP A 63 12.30 0.76 4.20
N GLY A 64 11.11 0.43 4.71
CA GLY A 64 9.89 0.39 3.91
C GLY A 64 9.47 1.76 3.36
N VAL A 65 9.65 2.83 4.13
CA VAL A 65 9.36 4.20 3.69
C VAL A 65 10.37 4.67 2.64
N GLU A 66 11.65 4.37 2.85
CA GLU A 66 12.72 4.65 1.89
C GLU A 66 12.50 3.90 0.57
N GLN A 67 12.05 2.65 0.65
CA GLN A 67 11.65 1.87 -0.51
C GLN A 67 10.53 2.53 -1.30
N LEU A 68 9.43 2.89 -0.63
CA LEU A 68 8.30 3.55 -1.29
C LEU A 68 8.71 4.91 -1.87
N THR A 69 9.56 5.68 -1.19
CA THR A 69 10.08 6.96 -1.69
C THR A 69 10.79 6.77 -3.03
N ARG A 70 11.69 5.77 -3.14
CA ARG A 70 12.37 5.45 -4.40
C ARG A 70 11.40 5.03 -5.50
N TYR A 71 10.36 4.28 -5.17
CA TYR A 71 9.32 3.92 -6.15
C TYR A 71 8.56 5.15 -6.65
N LEU A 72 8.16 6.08 -5.77
CA LEU A 72 7.46 7.30 -6.15
C LEU A 72 8.32 8.18 -7.07
N GLU A 73 9.62 8.32 -6.78
CA GLU A 73 10.55 9.05 -7.65
C GLU A 73 10.66 8.44 -9.05
N LEU A 74 10.62 7.11 -9.17
CA LEU A 74 10.70 6.43 -10.46
C LEU A 74 9.38 6.49 -11.23
N LEU A 75 8.27 6.21 -10.54
CA LEU A 75 6.92 6.21 -11.12
C LEU A 75 6.49 7.61 -11.54
N GLY A 76 6.87 8.63 -10.77
CA GLY A 76 6.59 10.04 -11.07
C GLY A 76 7.30 10.59 -12.32
N ARG A 77 8.23 9.83 -12.93
CA ARG A 77 8.85 10.19 -14.21
C ARG A 77 7.97 9.84 -15.41
N ASP A 78 6.97 8.97 -15.24
CA ASP A 78 6.01 8.66 -16.29
C ASP A 78 4.87 9.68 -16.29
N PRO A 79 4.71 10.50 -17.35
CA PRO A 79 3.67 11.51 -17.42
C PRO A 79 2.24 10.94 -17.44
N HIS A 80 2.06 9.64 -17.72
CA HIS A 80 0.73 8.99 -17.66
C HIS A 80 0.35 8.53 -16.23
N LEU A 81 1.34 8.49 -15.33
CA LEU A 81 1.13 8.17 -13.92
C LEU A 81 1.18 9.42 -13.06
N ALA A 82 2.05 10.38 -13.38
CA ALA A 82 2.27 11.57 -12.56
C ALA A 82 1.02 12.47 -12.47
N PRO A 83 0.71 13.02 -11.28
CA PRO A 83 1.36 12.78 -9.99
C PRO A 83 1.00 11.41 -9.40
N VAL A 84 1.96 10.77 -8.71
CA VAL A 84 1.75 9.50 -8.01
C VAL A 84 1.76 9.74 -6.51
N GLN A 85 0.65 9.42 -5.84
CA GLN A 85 0.53 9.48 -4.39
C GLN A 85 1.11 8.22 -3.75
N GLY A 86 1.68 8.35 -2.54
CA GLY A 86 2.23 7.24 -1.78
C GLY A 86 1.36 6.84 -0.59
N VAL A 87 1.14 5.54 -0.42
CA VAL A 87 0.54 4.97 0.81
C VAL A 87 1.46 3.90 1.37
N PHE A 88 1.90 4.09 2.62
CA PHE A 88 2.64 3.08 3.37
C PHE A 88 1.68 2.34 4.30
N ALA A 89 1.37 1.09 3.96
CA ALA A 89 0.37 0.28 4.67
C ALA A 89 1.04 -0.80 5.52
N ALA A 90 0.66 -0.94 6.79
CA ALA A 90 1.16 -2.03 7.62
C ALA A 90 0.24 -2.36 8.80
N GLN A 91 0.36 -3.57 9.37
CA GLN A 91 -0.34 -3.88 10.64
C GLN A 91 0.16 -3.02 11.80
N GLU A 92 1.45 -2.72 11.81
CA GLU A 92 2.08 -1.85 12.78
C GLU A 92 3.08 -0.95 12.06
N ILE A 93 3.08 0.35 12.34
CA ILE A 93 4.06 1.30 11.79
C ILE A 93 4.83 1.90 12.96
N LYS A 94 6.16 1.72 12.98
CA LYS A 94 7.03 2.29 14.02
C LYS A 94 6.93 3.83 14.01
N PRO A 95 6.95 4.50 15.17
CA PRO A 95 6.79 5.96 15.25
C PRO A 95 7.73 6.74 14.33
N GLN A 96 9.02 6.36 14.27
CA GLN A 96 10.00 7.01 13.41
C GLN A 96 9.74 6.82 11.91
N ALA A 97 9.17 5.68 11.52
CA ALA A 97 8.79 5.42 10.13
C ALA A 97 7.58 6.27 9.75
N ARG A 98 6.59 6.39 10.64
CA ARG A 98 5.44 7.28 10.46
C ARG A 98 5.89 8.74 10.27
N VAL A 99 6.76 9.24 11.15
CA VAL A 99 7.30 10.61 11.06
C VAL A 99 7.96 10.84 9.71
N LEU A 100 8.82 9.91 9.27
CA LEU A 100 9.50 10.03 7.97
C LEU A 100 8.53 9.96 6.77
N ALA A 101 7.53 9.09 6.83
CA ALA A 101 6.53 8.97 5.77
C ALA A 101 5.72 10.27 5.64
N GLU A 102 5.22 10.80 6.75
CA GLU A 102 4.44 12.03 6.78
C GLU A 102 5.26 13.24 6.31
N ASP A 103 6.53 13.35 6.71
CA ASP A 103 7.47 14.38 6.23
C ASP A 103 7.66 14.35 4.70
N ARG A 104 7.55 13.17 4.09
CA ARG A 104 7.64 12.97 2.63
C ARG A 104 6.30 13.03 1.91
N GLY A 105 5.21 13.38 2.60
CA GLY A 105 3.86 13.39 2.02
C GLY A 105 3.32 12.00 1.70
N ILE A 106 3.88 10.95 2.30
CA ILE A 106 3.39 9.57 2.20
C ILE A 106 2.37 9.34 3.31
N ARG A 107 1.15 8.94 2.93
CA ARG A 107 0.10 8.63 3.89
C ARG A 107 0.34 7.27 4.54
N CYS A 108 0.23 7.19 5.86
CA CYS A 108 0.29 5.93 6.58
C CYS A 108 -1.11 5.29 6.75
N LEU A 109 -1.25 4.02 6.40
CA LEU A 109 -2.47 3.23 6.59
C LEU A 109 -2.19 2.05 7.54
N VAL A 110 -2.88 1.99 8.67
CA VAL A 110 -2.79 0.83 9.58
C VAL A 110 -3.81 -0.22 9.15
N LEU A 111 -3.36 -1.46 8.99
CA LEU A 111 -4.16 -2.59 8.53
C LEU A 111 -4.56 -3.47 9.72
N ASP A 112 -5.86 -3.52 10.03
CA ASP A 112 -6.39 -4.51 10.96
C ASP A 112 -6.56 -5.84 10.23
N TYR A 113 -5.61 -6.75 10.42
CA TYR A 113 -5.57 -8.04 9.72
C TYR A 113 -6.76 -8.95 10.03
N GLU A 114 -7.27 -8.92 11.27
CA GLU A 114 -8.42 -9.72 11.66
C GLU A 114 -9.71 -9.16 11.05
N ASP A 115 -9.84 -7.82 11.00
CA ASP A 115 -10.94 -7.16 10.28
C ASP A 115 -10.92 -7.50 8.79
N MET A 116 -9.77 -7.40 8.14
CA MET A 116 -9.62 -7.68 6.71
C MET A 116 -10.03 -9.12 6.36
N LYS A 117 -9.68 -10.10 7.20
CA LYS A 117 -10.13 -11.50 7.03
C LYS A 117 -11.62 -11.70 7.29
N GLY A 118 -12.17 -10.97 8.25
CA GLY A 118 -13.60 -10.99 8.56
C GLY A 118 -14.45 -10.56 7.36
N ILE A 119 -14.00 -9.53 6.63
CA ILE A 119 -14.66 -9.07 5.40
C ILE A 119 -14.60 -10.14 4.30
N GLU A 120 -13.44 -10.78 4.10
CA GLU A 120 -13.30 -11.85 3.11
C GLU A 120 -14.23 -13.05 3.40
N SER A 121 -14.46 -13.34 4.68
CA SER A 121 -15.25 -14.50 5.09
C SER A 121 -16.76 -14.32 4.90
N GLY A 122 -17.25 -13.10 4.62
CA GLY A 122 -18.69 -12.79 4.52
C GLY A 122 -19.47 -13.02 5.82
N ILE A 123 -18.77 -13.20 6.95
CA ILE A 123 -19.38 -13.48 8.26
C ILE A 123 -19.72 -12.13 8.91
N PRO A 124 -21.00 -11.83 9.18
CA PRO A 124 -21.35 -10.63 9.95
C PRO A 124 -20.71 -10.74 11.33
N ARG A 125 -19.86 -9.78 11.70
CA ARG A 125 -19.37 -9.66 13.08
C ARG A 125 -20.55 -9.23 13.95
N LEU A 126 -21.11 -10.19 14.69
CA LEU A 126 -22.08 -9.94 15.75
C LEU A 126 -21.34 -9.24 16.90
N PHE A 127 -21.66 -7.97 17.11
CA PHE A 127 -21.32 -7.22 18.31
C PHE A 127 -22.33 -7.55 19.43
#